data_AF-A0AAV9J3J2-F1
#
_entry.id   AF-A0AAV9J3J2-F1
#
_cell.length_a   1.000
_cell.length_b   1.000
_cell.length_c   1.000
_cell.angle_alpha   90.00
_cell.angle_beta   90.00
_cell.angle_gamma   90.00
#
_symmetry.space_group_name_H-M   'P 1'
#
loop_
_entity.id
_entity.type
_entity.pdbx_description
1 polymer ?
#
loop_
_entity_poly.entity_id
_entity_poly.type
_entity_poly.pdbx_seq_one_letter_code
_entity_poly.pdbx_strand_id
1 'polypeptide(L)'
;MAAAQALIQAELPPEHATTLHSSIPAMRESSFSDLIEAEHARIGSGAIKEPGTGIDLSRYEALDAPERGDTDAWRSTLQQAYTSAEYLRGREANLGLLETYGKNAWLIGNSQLEDELRSLERDVEAAKLELEAIEQARRAAQSNVAGEMHGLEETWRSGVGRMIEAQAAGERLRQEILERRRQGAV
;
A
#
# COMPACT_ATOMS: atom_id res chain seq x y z
N MET A 1 -17.89 -16.69 4.35
CA MET A 1 -17.45 -15.27 4.36
C MET A 1 -18.59 -14.32 4.69
N ALA A 2 -19.70 -14.29 3.93
CA ALA A 2 -20.81 -13.35 4.18
C ALA A 2 -21.41 -13.42 5.62
N ALA A 3 -21.64 -14.61 6.18
CA ALA A 3 -22.16 -14.75 7.55
C ALA A 3 -21.19 -14.23 8.63
N ALA A 4 -19.89 -14.51 8.48
CA ALA A 4 -18.88 -13.97 9.39
C ALA A 4 -18.82 -12.45 9.31
N GLN A 5 -18.95 -11.89 8.10
CA GLN A 5 -18.97 -10.45 7.89
C GLN A 5 -20.21 -9.79 8.49
N ALA A 6 -21.38 -10.42 8.42
CA ALA A 6 -22.59 -9.93 9.08
C ALA A 6 -22.44 -9.88 10.61
N LEU A 7 -21.82 -10.89 11.22
CA LEU A 7 -21.52 -10.89 12.66
C LEU A 7 -20.51 -9.80 13.02
N ILE A 8 -19.43 -9.65 12.24
CA ILE A 8 -18.46 -8.56 12.44
C ILE A 8 -19.18 -7.21 12.40
N GLN A 9 -20.05 -6.98 11.41
CA GLN A 9 -20.81 -5.73 11.28
C GLN A 9 -21.77 -5.49 12.45
N ALA A 10 -22.33 -6.54 13.05
CA ALA A 10 -23.18 -6.42 14.22
C ALA A 10 -22.41 -6.01 15.50
N GLU A 11 -21.13 -6.40 15.59
CA GLU A 11 -20.24 -6.07 16.72
C GLU A 11 -19.55 -4.71 16.56
N LEU A 12 -19.61 -4.08 15.37
CA LEU A 12 -19.05 -2.76 15.17
C LEU A 12 -19.91 -1.69 15.86
N PRO A 13 -19.31 -0.75 16.60
CA PRO A 13 -20.03 0.35 17.21
C PRO A 13 -20.64 1.27 16.13
N PRO A 14 -21.77 1.94 16.40
CA PRO A 14 -22.45 2.77 15.40
C PRO A 14 -21.58 3.92 14.89
N GLU A 15 -20.64 4.42 15.71
CA GLU A 15 -19.65 5.44 15.36
C GLU A 15 -18.41 4.91 14.61
N HIS A 16 -18.32 3.62 14.28
CA HIS A 16 -17.15 3.04 13.62
C HIS A 16 -16.82 3.70 12.27
N ALA A 17 -17.83 4.23 11.57
CA ALA A 17 -17.62 4.92 10.29
C ALA A 17 -17.08 6.35 10.42
N THR A 18 -17.26 6.99 11.58
CA THR A 18 -16.93 8.41 11.79
C THR A 18 -15.77 8.63 12.76
N THR A 19 -15.48 7.64 13.62
CA THR A 19 -14.41 7.72 14.61
C THR A 19 -13.28 6.76 14.25
N LEU A 20 -12.06 7.28 14.21
CA LEU A 20 -10.87 6.46 14.00
C LEU A 20 -10.63 5.58 15.24
N HIS A 21 -10.17 4.35 15.02
CA HIS A 21 -9.81 3.43 16.10
C HIS A 21 -8.69 4.01 16.97
N SER A 22 -8.72 3.77 18.28
CA SER A 22 -7.76 4.33 19.25
C SER A 22 -6.30 3.94 19.02
N SER A 23 -6.06 2.84 18.29
CA SER A 23 -4.71 2.43 17.89
C SER A 23 -4.16 3.21 16.68
N ILE A 24 -5.01 3.97 15.99
CA ILE A 24 -4.60 4.85 14.91
C ILE A 24 -4.10 6.15 15.58
N PRO A 25 -2.80 6.48 15.46
CA PRO A 25 -2.30 7.74 16.00
C PRO A 25 -3.05 8.92 15.41
N ALA A 26 -3.20 9.99 16.19
CA ALA A 26 -3.74 11.24 15.68
C ALA A 26 -2.96 11.67 14.43
N MET A 27 -3.69 12.09 13.39
CA MET A 27 -3.07 12.58 12.17
C MET A 27 -2.14 13.74 12.52
N ARG A 28 -0.90 13.68 12.06
CA ARG A 28 0.02 14.81 12.18
C ARG A 28 -0.56 15.98 11.40
N GLU A 29 -0.68 17.13 12.06
CA GLU A 29 -1.03 18.37 11.38
C GLU A 29 0.06 18.71 10.36
N SER A 30 -0.34 18.92 9.11
CA SER A 30 0.55 19.37 8.06
C SER A 30 0.80 20.86 8.26
N SER A 31 2.06 21.25 8.49
CA SER A 31 2.49 22.64 8.38
C SER A 31 3.17 22.79 7.02
N PHE A 32 2.63 23.70 6.20
CA PHE A 32 3.23 24.05 4.94
C PHE A 32 3.89 25.42 5.05
N SER A 33 4.77 25.76 4.11
CA SER A 33 5.23 27.14 3.98
C SER A 33 4.09 28.05 3.53
N ASP A 34 4.11 29.32 3.90
CA ASP A 34 3.11 30.33 3.52
C ASP A 34 2.75 30.33 2.02
N LEU A 35 3.74 30.10 1.13
CA LEU A 35 3.51 30.02 -0.31
C LEU A 35 2.60 28.84 -0.72
N ILE A 36 2.78 27.70 -0.08
CA ILE A 36 1.98 26.49 -0.33
C ILE A 36 0.59 26.67 0.29
N GLU A 37 0.50 27.24 1.49
CA GLU A 37 -0.79 27.52 2.13
C GLU A 37 -1.63 28.51 1.31
N ALA A 38 -1.02 29.58 0.79
CA ALA A 38 -1.67 30.53 -0.10
C ALA A 38 -2.19 29.85 -1.39
N GLU A 39 -1.41 28.93 -1.95
CA GLU A 39 -1.82 28.21 -3.15
C GLU A 39 -2.93 27.18 -2.88
N HIS A 40 -2.87 26.50 -1.73
CA HIS A 40 -3.96 25.64 -1.26
C HIS A 40 -5.26 26.44 -1.07
N ALA A 41 -5.18 27.64 -0.48
CA ALA A 41 -6.35 28.51 -0.34
C ALA A 41 -6.90 28.98 -1.69
N ARG A 42 -6.03 29.32 -2.65
CA ARG A 42 -6.42 29.64 -4.03
C ARG A 42 -7.14 28.46 -4.71
N ILE A 43 -6.59 27.25 -4.61
CA ILE A 43 -7.20 26.04 -5.17
C ILE A 43 -8.54 25.73 -4.49
N GLY A 44 -8.58 25.81 -3.15
CA GLY A 44 -9.79 25.52 -2.36
C GLY A 44 -10.94 26.49 -2.61
N SER A 45 -10.64 27.75 -2.94
CA SER A 45 -11.64 28.73 -3.37
C SER A 45 -12.09 28.57 -4.82
N GLY A 46 -11.49 27.65 -5.60
CA GLY A 46 -11.81 27.44 -7.01
C GLY A 46 -11.34 28.56 -7.93
N ALA A 47 -10.53 29.50 -7.44
CA ALA A 47 -9.95 30.55 -8.27
C ALA A 47 -9.06 29.93 -9.35
N ILE A 48 -9.15 30.40 -10.59
CA ILE A 48 -8.25 29.97 -11.66
C ILE A 48 -6.94 30.77 -11.52
N LYS A 49 -5.80 30.12 -11.72
CA LYS A 49 -4.52 30.83 -11.74
C LYS A 49 -4.52 31.78 -12.93
N GLU A 50 -4.18 33.04 -12.70
CA GLU A 50 -4.10 34.03 -13.77
C GLU A 50 -3.18 33.53 -14.89
N PRO A 51 -3.68 33.40 -16.14
CA PRO A 51 -2.87 32.97 -17.27
C PRO A 51 -1.63 33.85 -17.41
N GLY A 52 -0.46 33.25 -17.60
CA GLY A 52 0.81 34.00 -17.73
C GLY A 52 1.53 34.31 -16.42
N THR A 53 0.96 34.03 -15.25
CA THR A 53 1.66 34.12 -13.93
C THR A 53 2.55 32.91 -13.62
N GLY A 54 2.96 32.20 -14.68
CA GLY A 54 3.83 31.03 -14.59
C GLY A 54 5.31 31.41 -14.61
N ILE A 55 6.14 30.45 -15.00
CA ILE A 55 7.54 30.72 -15.31
C ILE A 55 7.59 31.67 -16.51
N ASP A 56 8.29 32.78 -16.37
CA ASP A 56 8.56 33.70 -17.47
C ASP A 56 9.54 33.05 -18.47
N LEU A 57 9.04 32.81 -19.68
CA LEU A 57 9.80 32.21 -20.77
C LEU A 57 10.40 33.25 -21.73
N SER A 58 10.04 34.54 -21.59
CA SER A 58 10.52 35.62 -22.46
C SER A 58 12.05 35.75 -22.45
N ARG A 59 12.69 35.31 -21.36
CA ARG A 59 14.16 35.16 -21.24
C ARG A 59 14.78 34.34 -22.37
N TYR A 60 14.07 33.34 -22.88
CA TYR A 60 14.57 32.42 -23.91
C TYR A 60 14.17 32.83 -25.33
N GLU A 61 13.37 33.87 -25.45
CA GLU A 61 12.94 34.41 -26.74
C GLU A 61 14.02 35.33 -27.32
N ALA A 62 13.96 35.54 -28.63
CA ALA A 62 14.83 36.50 -29.28
C ALA A 62 14.43 37.92 -28.85
N LEU A 63 15.43 38.74 -28.51
CA LEU A 63 15.21 40.13 -28.16
C LEU A 63 15.06 40.98 -29.42
N ASP A 64 13.97 41.72 -29.52
CA ASP A 64 13.75 42.68 -30.60
C ASP A 64 14.43 44.03 -30.32
N ALA A 65 14.83 44.72 -31.39
CA ALA A 65 15.40 46.06 -31.31
C ALA A 65 14.31 47.08 -30.91
N PRO A 66 14.51 47.86 -29.83
CA PRO A 66 13.59 48.92 -29.45
C PRO A 66 13.49 50.04 -30.49
N GLU A 67 12.45 50.87 -30.38
CA GLU A 67 12.28 52.04 -31.25
C GLU A 67 13.47 53.02 -31.17
N ARG A 68 13.72 53.75 -32.26
CA ARG A 68 14.82 54.72 -32.31
C ARG A 68 14.51 55.92 -31.40
N GLY A 69 15.44 56.24 -30.50
CA GLY A 69 15.36 57.39 -29.60
C GLY A 69 14.96 57.06 -28.15
N ASP A 70 14.44 55.85 -27.89
CA ASP A 70 14.13 55.40 -26.54
C ASP A 70 15.37 54.83 -25.84
N THR A 71 16.16 55.72 -25.26
CA THR A 71 17.46 55.37 -24.65
C THR A 71 17.32 54.41 -23.47
N ASP A 72 16.21 54.46 -22.73
CA ASP A 72 15.99 53.60 -21.56
C ASP A 72 15.59 52.18 -21.97
N ALA A 73 14.73 52.03 -22.99
CA ALA A 73 14.43 50.73 -23.57
C ALA A 73 15.68 50.08 -24.18
N TRP A 74 16.51 50.84 -24.90
CA TRP A 74 17.79 50.36 -25.43
C TRP A 74 18.74 49.88 -24.33
N ARG A 75 18.80 50.57 -23.18
CA ARG A 75 19.64 50.14 -22.05
C ARG A 75 19.16 48.82 -21.45
N SER A 76 17.85 48.68 -21.26
CA SER A 76 17.23 47.45 -20.73
C SER A 76 17.45 46.25 -21.66
N THR A 77 17.14 46.40 -22.94
CA THR A 77 17.34 45.34 -23.94
C THR A 77 18.81 44.96 -24.08
N LEU A 78 19.73 45.92 -24.01
CA LEU A 78 21.17 45.64 -24.05
C LEU A 78 21.61 44.82 -22.84
N GLN A 79 21.15 45.16 -21.63
CA GLN A 79 21.46 44.40 -20.41
C GLN A 79 20.92 42.95 -20.51
N GLN A 80 19.71 42.78 -21.02
CA GLN A 80 19.13 41.46 -21.26
C GLN A 80 19.94 40.69 -22.31
N ALA A 81 20.34 41.33 -23.41
CA ALA A 81 21.15 40.71 -24.46
C ALA A 81 22.51 40.22 -23.94
N TYR A 82 23.20 41.03 -23.12
CA TYR A 82 24.43 40.59 -22.46
C TYR A 82 24.21 39.39 -21.54
N THR A 83 23.12 39.41 -20.76
CA THR A 83 22.76 38.29 -19.88
C THR A 83 22.53 37.01 -20.68
N SER A 84 21.79 37.09 -21.79
CA SER A 84 21.54 35.95 -22.68
C SER A 84 22.82 35.46 -23.36
N ALA A 85 23.70 36.36 -23.78
CA ALA A 85 24.99 36.01 -24.38
C ALA A 85 25.89 35.24 -23.40
N GLU A 86 26.01 35.71 -22.15
CA GLU A 86 26.78 35.00 -21.12
C GLU A 86 26.17 33.64 -20.76
N TYR A 87 24.84 33.53 -20.71
CA TYR A 87 24.16 32.24 -20.53
C TYR A 87 24.48 31.27 -21.67
N LEU A 88 24.42 31.71 -22.93
CA LEU A 88 24.75 30.88 -24.08
C LEU A 88 26.21 30.42 -24.08
N ARG A 89 27.13 31.30 -23.66
CA ARG A 89 28.55 30.97 -23.48
C ARG A 89 28.74 29.89 -22.39
N GLY A 90 28.05 30.02 -21.26
CA GLY A 90 28.04 28.99 -20.23
C GLY A 90 27.44 27.67 -20.72
N ARG A 91 26.37 27.73 -21.52
CA ARG A 91 25.75 26.56 -22.14
C ARG A 91 26.68 25.85 -23.11
N GLU A 92 27.42 26.59 -23.94
CA GLU A 92 28.43 26.02 -24.84
C GLU A 92 29.51 25.26 -24.06
N ALA A 93 30.03 25.86 -22.99
CA ALA A 93 31.00 25.19 -22.12
C ALA A 93 30.41 23.91 -21.48
N ASN A 94 29.17 23.97 -20.99
CA ASN A 94 28.48 22.80 -20.43
C ASN A 94 28.23 21.70 -21.46
N LEU A 95 27.88 22.07 -22.71
CA LEU A 95 27.71 21.11 -23.80
C LEU A 95 29.04 20.48 -24.18
N GLY A 96 30.14 21.22 -24.18
CA GLY A 96 31.49 20.65 -24.37
C GLY A 96 31.87 19.64 -23.29
N LEU A 97 31.54 19.93 -22.02
CA LEU A 97 31.70 18.96 -20.92
C LEU A 97 30.81 17.74 -21.11
N LEU A 98 29.55 17.92 -21.53
CA LEU A 98 28.62 16.83 -21.79
C LEU A 98 29.07 15.96 -22.97
N GLU A 99 29.60 16.55 -24.04
CA GLU A 99 30.17 15.82 -25.18
C GLU A 99 31.39 15.00 -24.75
N THR A 100 32.25 15.57 -23.92
CA THR A 100 33.48 14.92 -23.45
C THR A 100 33.22 13.80 -22.44
N TYR A 101 32.35 14.04 -21.46
CA TYR A 101 32.18 13.16 -20.29
C TYR A 101 30.81 12.50 -20.19
N GLY A 102 29.80 13.00 -20.92
CA GLY A 102 28.40 12.59 -20.75
C GLY A 102 28.17 11.11 -20.99
N LYS A 103 28.77 10.54 -22.05
CA LYS A 103 28.67 9.11 -22.32
C LYS A 103 29.21 8.26 -21.15
N ASN A 104 30.39 8.61 -20.64
CA ASN A 104 31.01 7.85 -19.55
C ASN A 104 30.24 8.00 -18.25
N ALA A 105 29.80 9.21 -17.91
CA ALA A 105 28.95 9.46 -16.75
C ALA A 105 27.64 8.67 -16.82
N TRP A 106 27.01 8.63 -18.00
CA TRP A 106 25.79 7.86 -18.22
C TRP A 106 26.01 6.35 -18.07
N LEU A 107 27.09 5.81 -18.64
CA LEU A 107 27.42 4.38 -18.49
C LEU A 107 27.69 3.99 -17.03
N ILE A 108 28.38 4.83 -16.27
CA ILE A 108 28.60 4.62 -14.84
C ILE A 108 27.27 4.62 -14.09
N GLY A 109 26.41 5.62 -14.35
CA GLY A 109 25.06 5.68 -13.76
C GLY A 109 24.24 4.44 -14.09
N ASN A 110 24.29 3.95 -15.34
CA ASN A 110 23.61 2.71 -15.71
C ASN A 110 24.15 1.50 -14.96
N SER A 111 25.48 1.35 -14.85
CA SER A 111 26.09 0.27 -14.07
C SER A 111 25.66 0.29 -12.61
N GLN A 112 25.54 1.47 -11.99
CA GLN A 112 25.06 1.61 -10.61
C GLN A 112 23.58 1.19 -10.50
N LEU A 113 22.74 1.57 -11.45
CA LEU A 113 21.33 1.15 -11.48
C LEU A 113 21.19 -0.36 -11.69
N GLU A 114 22.05 -0.98 -12.51
CA GLU A 114 22.10 -2.43 -12.68
C GLU A 114 22.52 -3.14 -11.38
N ASP A 115 23.43 -2.56 -10.60
CA ASP A 115 23.83 -3.09 -9.29
C ASP A 115 22.68 -3.01 -8.27
N GLU A 116 21.98 -1.88 -8.22
CA GLU A 116 20.79 -1.68 -7.38
C GLU A 116 19.68 -2.66 -7.75
N LEU A 117 19.39 -2.81 -9.05
CA LEU A 117 18.39 -3.76 -9.55
C LEU A 117 18.73 -5.19 -9.12
N ARG A 118 19.98 -5.63 -9.33
CA ARG A 118 20.44 -6.96 -8.91
C ARG A 118 20.39 -7.15 -7.40
N SER A 119 20.52 -6.09 -6.60
CA SER A 119 20.31 -6.18 -5.15
C SER A 119 18.84 -6.40 -4.81
N LEU A 120 17.95 -5.60 -5.39
CA LEU A 120 16.51 -5.72 -5.16
C LEU A 120 15.97 -7.08 -5.62
N GLU A 121 16.43 -7.59 -6.77
CA GLU A 121 16.04 -8.93 -7.25
C GLU A 121 16.46 -10.04 -6.27
N ARG A 122 17.65 -9.93 -5.66
CA ARG A 122 18.10 -10.87 -4.63
C ARG A 122 17.23 -10.77 -3.37
N ASP A 123 16.87 -9.56 -2.95
CA ASP A 123 16.02 -9.35 -1.77
C ASP A 123 14.61 -9.93 -2.00
N VAL A 124 14.05 -9.76 -3.20
CA VAL A 124 12.77 -10.35 -3.59
C VAL A 124 12.83 -11.87 -3.56
N GLU A 125 13.90 -12.47 -4.09
CA GLU A 125 14.04 -13.92 -4.12
C GLU A 125 14.24 -14.50 -2.71
N ALA A 126 15.02 -13.83 -1.86
CA ALA A 126 15.16 -14.20 -0.45
C ALA A 126 13.80 -14.17 0.27
N ALA A 127 13.02 -13.10 0.09
CA ALA A 127 11.69 -12.97 0.71
C ALA A 127 10.71 -14.05 0.21
N LYS A 128 10.79 -14.47 -1.06
CA LYS A 128 9.98 -15.59 -1.58
C LYS A 128 10.35 -16.91 -0.91
N LEU A 129 11.64 -17.20 -0.78
CA LEU A 129 12.10 -18.42 -0.10
C LEU A 129 11.67 -18.45 1.37
N GLU A 130 11.73 -17.32 2.06
CA GLU A 130 11.20 -17.18 3.43
C GLU A 130 9.68 -17.44 3.48
N LEU A 131 8.92 -16.85 2.56
CA LEU A 131 7.48 -17.08 2.45
C LEU A 131 7.15 -18.55 2.21
N GLU A 132 7.85 -19.21 1.29
CA GLU A 132 7.68 -20.63 0.99
C GLU A 132 7.99 -21.52 2.20
N ALA A 133 9.07 -21.21 2.93
CA ALA A 133 9.42 -21.93 4.16
C ALA A 133 8.34 -21.79 5.23
N ILE A 134 7.80 -20.57 5.43
CA ILE A 134 6.71 -20.32 6.38
C ILE A 134 5.44 -21.06 5.96
N GLU A 135 5.09 -21.03 4.68
CA GLU A 135 3.90 -21.71 4.16
C GLU A 135 4.03 -23.23 4.28
N GLN A 136 5.21 -23.79 4.00
CA GLN A 136 5.47 -25.22 4.18
C GLN A 136 5.35 -25.63 5.65
N ALA A 137 5.95 -24.86 6.57
CA ALA A 137 5.85 -25.11 8.00
C ALA A 137 4.39 -25.03 8.48
N ARG A 138 3.64 -24.01 8.02
CA ARG A 138 2.21 -23.84 8.31
C ARG A 138 1.41 -25.02 7.83
N ARG A 139 1.60 -25.47 6.59
CA ARG A 139 0.90 -26.63 6.01
C ARG A 139 1.18 -27.90 6.79
N ALA A 140 2.43 -28.15 7.16
CA ALA A 140 2.80 -29.32 7.96
C ALA A 140 2.11 -29.30 9.33
N ALA A 141 2.14 -28.16 10.03
CA ALA A 141 1.48 -28.00 11.32
C ALA A 141 -0.05 -28.21 11.21
N GLN A 142 -0.69 -27.58 10.22
CA GLN A 142 -2.13 -27.73 9.98
C GLN A 142 -2.51 -29.16 9.62
N SER A 143 -1.72 -29.86 8.80
CA SER A 143 -1.98 -31.25 8.42
C SER A 143 -1.90 -32.19 9.63
N ASN A 144 -0.93 -31.97 10.53
CA ASN A 144 -0.80 -32.77 11.75
C ASN A 144 -2.01 -32.57 12.67
N VAL A 145 -2.38 -31.31 12.93
CA VAL A 145 -3.55 -30.98 13.75
C VAL A 145 -4.85 -31.49 13.12
N ALA A 146 -4.99 -31.43 11.80
CA ALA A 146 -6.17 -31.96 11.11
C ALA A 146 -6.35 -33.47 11.34
N GLY A 147 -5.25 -34.25 11.32
CA GLY A 147 -5.29 -35.67 11.64
C GLY A 147 -5.73 -35.96 13.08
N GLU A 148 -5.18 -35.21 14.04
CA GLU A 148 -5.57 -35.32 15.46
C GLU A 148 -7.03 -34.95 15.68
N MET A 149 -7.49 -33.84 15.11
CA MET A 149 -8.87 -33.38 15.20
C MET A 149 -9.84 -34.41 14.64
N HIS A 150 -9.50 -35.04 13.50
CA HIS A 150 -10.32 -36.09 12.92
C HIS A 150 -10.43 -37.32 13.83
N GLY A 151 -9.31 -37.77 14.40
CA GLY A 151 -9.31 -38.90 15.34
C GLY A 151 -10.10 -38.61 16.62
N LEU A 152 -10.00 -37.38 17.15
CA LEU A 152 -10.81 -36.94 18.30
C LEU A 152 -12.30 -36.89 17.95
N GLU A 153 -12.67 -36.38 16.78
CA GLU A 153 -14.05 -36.32 16.31
C GLU A 153 -14.65 -37.73 16.15
N GLU A 154 -13.91 -38.66 15.54
CA GLU A 154 -14.35 -40.05 15.38
C GLU A 154 -14.49 -40.76 16.72
N THR A 155 -13.51 -40.59 17.61
CA THR A 155 -13.53 -41.18 18.95
C THR A 155 -14.70 -40.64 19.76
N TRP A 156 -14.94 -39.33 19.70
CA TRP A 156 -16.08 -38.69 20.34
C TRP A 156 -17.40 -39.22 19.77
N ARG A 157 -17.56 -39.27 18.45
CA ARG A 157 -18.77 -39.75 17.78
C ARG A 157 -19.06 -41.22 18.14
N SER A 158 -18.04 -42.08 18.12
CA SER A 158 -18.15 -43.48 18.54
C SER A 158 -18.46 -43.61 20.03
N GLY A 159 -17.82 -42.81 20.89
CA GLY A 159 -18.07 -42.77 22.32
C GLY A 159 -19.53 -42.42 22.65
N VAL A 160 -20.04 -41.34 22.04
CA VAL A 160 -21.43 -40.92 22.18
C VAL A 160 -22.38 -41.99 21.61
N GLY A 161 -22.07 -42.56 20.45
CA GLY A 161 -22.87 -43.64 19.84
C GLY A 161 -23.00 -44.84 20.77
N ARG A 162 -21.89 -45.36 21.31
CA ARG A 162 -21.90 -46.48 22.27
C ARG A 162 -22.66 -46.16 23.55
N MET A 163 -22.53 -44.92 24.07
CA MET A 163 -23.29 -44.49 25.24
C MET A 163 -24.80 -44.55 24.97
N ILE A 164 -25.24 -44.06 23.81
CA ILE A 164 -26.66 -44.09 23.40
C ILE A 164 -27.14 -45.54 23.21
N GLU A 165 -26.35 -46.40 22.55
CA GLU A 165 -26.66 -47.82 22.38
C GLU A 165 -26.81 -48.54 23.73
N ALA A 166 -25.91 -48.28 24.68
CA ALA A 166 -25.98 -48.84 26.02
C ALA A 166 -27.23 -48.37 26.78
N GLN A 167 -27.58 -47.07 26.69
CA GLN A 167 -28.81 -46.55 27.28
C GLN A 167 -30.06 -47.18 26.65
N ALA A 168 -30.09 -47.33 25.33
CA ALA A 168 -31.20 -47.96 24.62
C ALA A 168 -31.35 -49.45 24.98
N ALA A 169 -30.25 -50.19 25.08
CA ALA A 169 -30.24 -51.59 25.51
C ALA A 169 -30.71 -51.74 26.96
N GLY A 170 -30.25 -50.85 27.85
CA GLY A 170 -30.69 -50.80 29.24
C GLY A 170 -32.19 -50.55 29.38
N GLU A 171 -32.74 -49.61 28.60
CA GLU A 171 -34.17 -49.33 28.59
C GLU A 171 -34.99 -50.51 28.02
N ARG A 172 -34.51 -51.14 26.94
CA ARG A 172 -35.15 -52.34 26.37
C ARG A 172 -35.22 -53.48 27.39
N LEU A 173 -34.11 -53.76 28.08
CA LEU A 173 -34.07 -54.77 29.13
C LEU A 173 -35.04 -54.42 30.27
N ARG A 174 -35.15 -53.14 30.65
CA ARG A 174 -36.09 -52.67 31.66
C ARG A 174 -37.54 -52.97 31.26
N GLN A 175 -37.90 -52.72 29.99
CA GLN A 175 -39.24 -53.04 29.47
C GLN A 175 -39.52 -54.55 29.49
N GLU A 176 -38.56 -55.38 29.04
CA GLU A 176 -38.70 -56.84 29.07
C GLU A 176 -38.91 -57.38 30.49
N ILE A 177 -38.19 -56.82 31.49
CA ILE A 177 -38.38 -57.20 32.90
C ILE A 177 -39.79 -56.83 33.38
N LEU A 178 -40.29 -55.64 33.05
CA LEU A 178 -41.63 -55.20 33.41
C LEU A 178 -42.72 -56.07 32.76
N GLU A 179 -42.49 -56.53 31.53
CA GLU A 179 -43.41 -57.39 30.80
C GLU A 179 -43.45 -58.81 31.39
N ARG A 180 -42.29 -59.41 31.68
CA ARG A 180 -42.22 -60.71 32.38
C ARG A 180 -42.85 -60.66 33.78
N ARG A 181 -42.66 -59.56 34.53
CA ARG A 181 -43.32 -59.38 35.83
C ARG A 181 -44.84 -59.29 35.72
N ARG A 182 -45.37 -58.70 34.63
CA ARG A 182 -46.81 -58.69 34.36
C ARG A 182 -47.34 -60.09 33.99
N GLN A 183 -46.57 -60.88 33.26
CA GLN A 183 -46.94 -62.25 32.88
C GLN A 183 -46.90 -63.24 34.06
N GLY A 184 -45.99 -63.05 35.01
CA GLY A 184 -45.89 -63.88 36.23
C GLY A 184 -46.83 -63.46 37.37
N ALA A 185 -47.63 -62.40 37.18
CA ALA A 185 -48.62 -61.92 38.15
C ALA A 185 -50.05 -62.42 37.84
N VAL A 186 -50.18 -63.48 37.03
CA VAL A 186 -51.43 -64.20 36.71
C VAL A 186 -51.39 -65.58 37.35
#